data_AF-A0A126NNX3-F1
#
_entry.id   AF-A0A126NNX3-F1
#
_cell.length_a   1.000
_cell.length_b   1.000
_cell.length_c   1.000
_cell.angle_alpha   90.00
_cell.angle_beta   90.00
_cell.angle_gamma   90.00
#
_symmetry.space_group_name_H-M   'P 1'
#
loop_
_entity.id
_entity.type
_entity.pdbx_description
1 polymer ?
#
loop_
_entity_poly.entity_id
_entity_poly.type
_entity_poly.pdbx_seq_one_letter_code
_entity_poly.pdbx_strand_id
1 'polypeptide(L)'
;MDLSLNLLDLEKTPASDVKAKGWPELMRKVARLGAVVVTNHNHPQAVVVSAEEYQRLVAQASGASVAAQRAQSLKQLQAEFDTHLAGLDDGKALAKALDRPARRGLKIVPGKSL
;
A
#
# COMPACT_ATOMS: atom_id res chain seq x y z
N MET A 1 -11.24 -9.32 5.20
CA MET A 1 -10.72 -9.32 6.58
C MET A 1 -9.26 -8.96 6.47
N ASP A 2 -8.84 -7.90 7.15
CA ASP A 2 -7.43 -7.52 7.25
C ASP A 2 -6.82 -8.37 8.37
N LEU A 3 -6.03 -9.37 7.99
CA LEU A 3 -5.32 -10.23 8.93
C LEU A 3 -3.89 -9.68 9.04
N SER A 4 -3.69 -8.72 9.95
CA SER A 4 -2.37 -8.51 10.52
C SER A 4 -1.97 -9.78 11.26
N LEU A 5 -1.36 -10.74 10.56
CA LEU A 5 -1.04 -12.07 11.06
C LEU A 5 0.01 -11.96 12.19
N ASN A 6 -0.46 -11.81 13.42
CA ASN A 6 0.38 -11.93 14.58
C ASN A 6 0.57 -13.41 14.88
N LEU A 7 1.79 -13.92 14.67
CA LEU A 7 2.13 -15.35 14.80
C LEU A 7 1.75 -15.95 16.17
N LEU A 8 1.62 -15.09 17.19
CA LEU A 8 1.26 -15.45 18.55
C LEU A 8 -0.23 -15.79 18.72
N ASP A 9 -1.10 -15.22 17.87
CA ASP A 9 -2.56 -15.34 17.98
C ASP A 9 -3.13 -16.45 17.08
N LEU A 10 -2.29 -17.05 16.22
CA LEU A 10 -2.70 -18.13 15.34
C LEU A 10 -2.82 -19.46 16.07
N GLU A 11 -3.79 -20.27 15.65
CA GLU A 11 -3.95 -21.64 16.11
C GLU A 11 -2.68 -22.45 15.84
N LYS A 12 -2.14 -23.08 16.88
CA LYS A 12 -0.92 -23.88 16.81
C LYS A 12 -1.29 -25.35 16.62
N THR A 13 -0.78 -25.96 15.56
CA THR A 13 -0.91 -27.40 15.32
C THR A 13 0.49 -28.05 15.37
N PRO A 14 0.76 -28.95 16.32
CA PRO A 14 2.01 -29.69 16.37
C PRO A 14 2.24 -30.52 15.09
N ALA A 15 3.49 -30.67 14.68
CA ALA A 15 3.86 -31.50 13.54
C ALA A 15 3.47 -32.98 13.74
N SER A 16 3.40 -33.45 14.99
CA SER A 16 2.86 -34.77 15.34
C SER A 16 1.37 -34.89 14.99
N ASP A 17 0.59 -33.84 15.23
CA ASP A 17 -0.83 -33.80 14.92
C ASP A 17 -1.08 -33.76 13.42
N VAL A 18 -0.23 -33.05 12.66
CA VAL A 18 -0.28 -33.07 11.19
C VAL A 18 -0.01 -34.47 10.65
N LYS A 19 0.98 -35.18 11.22
CA LYS A 19 1.29 -36.55 10.82
C LYS A 19 0.19 -37.55 11.19
N ALA A 20 -0.44 -37.38 12.36
CA ALA A 20 -1.47 -38.29 12.86
C ALA A 20 -2.84 -38.08 12.19
N LYS A 21 -3.27 -36.82 12.04
CA LYS A 21 -4.61 -36.46 11.51
C LYS A 21 -4.59 -36.27 9.99
N GLY A 22 -3.41 -36.13 9.40
CA GLY A 22 -3.19 -36.01 7.97
C GLY A 22 -3.42 -34.60 7.42
N TRP A 23 -2.97 -34.42 6.18
CA TRP A 23 -3.08 -33.17 5.43
C TRP A 23 -4.52 -32.65 5.24
N PRO A 24 -5.54 -33.49 4.96
CA PRO A 24 -6.91 -33.01 4.75
C PRO A 24 -7.51 -32.32 5.99
N GLU A 25 -7.22 -32.84 7.19
CA GLU A 25 -7.72 -32.26 8.44
C GLU A 25 -7.07 -30.89 8.70
N LEU A 26 -5.77 -30.75 8.40
CA LEU A 26 -5.08 -29.46 8.49
C LEU A 26 -5.70 -28.44 7.54
N MET A 27 -5.96 -28.82 6.29
CA MET A 27 -6.58 -27.91 5.31
C MET A 27 -8.01 -27.51 5.70
N ARG A 28 -8.79 -28.41 6.33
CA ARG A 28 -10.09 -28.05 6.93
C ARG A 28 -9.95 -26.99 8.02
N LYS A 29 -8.94 -27.10 8.88
CA LYS A 29 -8.65 -26.07 9.90
C LYS A 29 -8.27 -24.75 9.26
N VAL A 30 -7.42 -24.75 8.23
CA VAL A 30 -7.02 -23.55 7.49
C VAL A 30 -8.23 -22.89 6.83
N ALA A 31 -9.13 -23.67 6.21
CA ALA A 31 -10.35 -23.13 5.62
C ALA A 31 -11.28 -22.47 6.65
N ARG A 32 -11.33 -23.00 7.88
CA ARG A 32 -12.17 -22.46 8.97
C ARG A 32 -11.54 -21.25 9.69
N LEU A 33 -10.24 -21.29 9.92
CA LEU A 33 -9.52 -20.33 10.76
C LEU A 33 -8.71 -19.31 9.95
N GLY A 34 -8.62 -19.47 8.63
CA GLY A 34 -7.84 -18.63 7.72
C GLY A 34 -6.35 -18.96 7.69
N ALA A 35 -5.73 -19.18 8.85
CA ALA A 35 -4.31 -19.49 8.97
C ALA A 35 -4.02 -20.41 10.16
N VAL A 36 -3.02 -21.28 10.02
CA VAL A 36 -2.58 -22.20 11.09
C VAL A 36 -1.05 -22.21 11.17
N VAL A 37 -0.52 -22.10 12.38
CA VAL A 37 0.93 -22.27 12.62
C VAL A 37 1.21 -23.74 12.89
N VAL A 38 2.12 -24.32 12.11
CA VAL A 38 2.67 -25.65 12.38
C VAL A 38 3.88 -25.49 13.29
N THR A 39 3.84 -26.15 14.44
CA THR A 39 4.93 -26.13 15.43
C THR A 39 5.65 -27.47 15.50
N ASN A 40 6.95 -27.47 15.78
CA ASN A 40 7.68 -28.65 16.18
C ASN A 40 8.35 -28.39 17.54
N HIS A 41 8.22 -29.32 18.48
CA HIS A 41 8.67 -29.10 19.86
C HIS A 41 8.23 -27.74 20.44
N ASN A 42 7.00 -27.32 20.15
CA ASN A 42 6.42 -26.02 20.52
C ASN A 42 7.08 -24.77 19.89
N HIS A 43 8.00 -24.96 18.94
CA HIS A 43 8.59 -23.89 18.15
C HIS A 43 7.84 -23.73 16.82
N PRO A 44 7.41 -22.52 16.44
CA PRO A 44 6.77 -22.29 15.15
C PRO A 44 7.77 -22.56 14.01
N GLN A 45 7.39 -23.40 13.06
CA GLN A 45 8.23 -23.76 11.91
C GLN A 45 7.64 -23.32 10.57
N ALA A 46 6.31 -23.40 10.44
CA ALA A 46 5.64 -23.01 9.21
C ALA A 46 4.27 -22.39 9.51
N VAL A 47 3.78 -21.57 8.59
CA VAL A 47 2.39 -21.08 8.59
C VAL A 47 1.72 -21.61 7.34
N VAL A 48 0.55 -22.22 7.49
CA VAL A 48 -0.28 -22.68 6.38
C VAL A 48 -1.45 -21.73 6.22
N VAL A 49 -1.58 -21.17 5.03
CA VAL A 49 -2.66 -20.30 4.57
C VAL A 49 -3.20 -20.83 3.24
N SER A 50 -4.39 -20.38 2.82
CA SER A 50 -4.87 -20.67 1.47
C SER A 50 -3.97 -20.01 0.42
N ALA A 51 -3.94 -20.58 -0.80
CA ALA A 51 -3.14 -20.04 -1.89
C ALA A 51 -3.57 -18.61 -2.28
N GLU A 52 -4.87 -18.33 -2.28
CA GLU A 52 -5.42 -17.00 -2.56
C GLU A 52 -4.98 -15.97 -1.52
N GLU A 53 -5.00 -16.34 -0.24
CA GLU A 53 -4.58 -15.45 0.84
C GLU A 53 -3.08 -15.19 0.80
N TYR A 54 -2.27 -16.23 0.52
CA TYR A 54 -0.84 -16.07 0.28
C TYR A 54 -0.56 -15.08 -0.86
N GLN A 55 -1.26 -15.21 -1.99
CA GLN A 55 -1.11 -14.28 -3.12
C GLN A 55 -1.48 -12.84 -2.73
N ARG A 56 -2.54 -12.65 -1.95
CA ARG A 56 -2.92 -11.32 -1.43
C ARG A 56 -1.85 -10.73 -0.52
N LEU A 57 -1.33 -11.52 0.41
CA LEU A 57 -0.27 -11.08 1.34
C LEU A 57 1.00 -10.72 0.58
N VAL A 58 1.40 -11.51 -0.42
CA VAL A 58 2.55 -11.22 -1.28
C VAL A 58 2.30 -9.94 -2.11
N ALA A 59 1.10 -9.76 -2.65
CA ALA A 59 0.74 -8.55 -3.40
C ALA A 59 0.77 -7.29 -2.51
N GLN A 60 0.36 -7.40 -1.25
CA GLN A 60 0.44 -6.31 -0.28
C GLN A 60 1.89 -6.04 0.14
N ALA A 61 2.66 -7.08 0.48
CA ALA A 61 4.03 -6.97 0.93
C ALA A 61 5.00 -6.50 -0.16
N SER A 62 4.76 -6.88 -1.42
CA SER A 62 5.57 -6.41 -2.56
C SER A 62 5.42 -4.91 -2.83
N GLY A 63 4.50 -4.21 -2.14
CA GLY A 63 4.30 -2.78 -2.31
C GLY A 63 3.81 -2.39 -3.71
N ALA A 64 3.42 -3.37 -4.55
CA ALA A 64 2.94 -3.11 -5.90
C ALA A 64 1.71 -2.19 -5.88
N SER A 65 0.83 -2.37 -4.90
CA SER A 65 -0.31 -1.47 -4.66
C SER A 65 0.13 -0.07 -4.24
N VAL A 66 1.12 0.05 -3.35
CA VAL A 66 1.64 1.33 -2.85
C VAL A 66 2.37 2.10 -3.95
N ALA A 67 3.20 1.41 -4.74
CA ALA A 67 3.90 1.98 -5.88
C ALA A 67 2.94 2.43 -6.98
N ALA A 68 1.92 1.62 -7.29
CA ALA A 68 0.86 1.98 -8.24
C ALA A 68 0.05 3.18 -7.73
N GLN A 69 -0.32 3.21 -6.46
CA GLN A 69 -1.05 4.33 -5.84
C GLN A 69 -0.22 5.61 -5.90
N ARG A 70 1.08 5.53 -5.56
CA ARG A 70 2.00 6.68 -5.64
C ARG A 70 2.15 7.18 -7.07
N ALA A 71 2.31 6.28 -8.04
CA ALA A 71 2.40 6.65 -9.45
C ALA A 71 1.11 7.36 -9.94
N GLN A 72 -0.06 6.88 -9.48
CA GLN A 72 -1.34 7.50 -9.80
C GLN A 72 -1.48 8.90 -9.19
N SER A 73 -1.10 9.08 -7.92
CA SER A 73 -1.10 10.39 -7.25
C SER A 73 -0.14 11.37 -7.93
N LEU A 74 1.04 10.92 -8.36
CA LEU A 74 1.98 11.77 -9.10
C LEU A 74 1.44 12.19 -10.47
N LYS A 75 0.75 11.28 -11.18
CA LYS A 75 0.09 11.62 -12.46
C LYS A 75 -1.02 12.66 -12.29
N GLN A 76 -1.79 12.57 -11.21
CA GLN A 76 -2.83 13.56 -10.90
C GLN A 76 -2.21 14.94 -10.64
N LEU A 77 -1.17 15.00 -9.80
CA LEU A 77 -0.47 16.25 -9.50
C LEU A 77 0.16 16.86 -10.76
N GLN A 78 0.73 16.03 -11.64
CA GLN A 78 1.27 16.48 -12.92
C GLN A 78 0.17 17.06 -13.81
N ALA A 79 -0.99 16.40 -13.93
CA ALA A 79 -2.10 16.89 -14.74
C ALA A 79 -2.66 18.23 -14.23
N GLU A 80 -2.76 18.40 -12.90
CA GLU A 80 -3.15 19.67 -12.29
C GLU A 80 -2.14 20.77 -12.59
N PHE A 81 -0.84 20.47 -12.45
CA PHE A 81 0.22 21.41 -12.77
C PHE A 81 0.22 21.81 -14.25
N ASP A 82 0.07 20.84 -15.17
CA ASP A 82 0.00 21.10 -16.61
C ASP A 82 -1.22 21.94 -16.97
N THR A 83 -2.36 21.72 -16.31
CA THR A 83 -3.57 22.55 -16.46
C THR A 83 -3.31 23.99 -16.01
N HIS A 84 -2.61 24.17 -14.89
CA HIS A 84 -2.23 25.50 -14.41
C HIS A 84 -1.25 26.21 -15.35
N LEU A 85 -0.30 25.49 -15.94
CA LEU A 85 0.62 26.04 -16.94
C LEU A 85 -0.09 26.40 -18.24
N ALA A 86 -1.05 25.60 -18.70
CA ALA A 86 -1.84 25.91 -19.90
C ALA A 86 -2.60 27.24 -19.77
N GLY A 87 -3.01 27.62 -18.56
CA GLY A 87 -3.59 28.94 -18.28
C GLY A 87 -2.62 30.11 -18.42
N LEU A 88 -1.30 29.85 -18.40
CA LEU A 88 -0.22 30.84 -18.56
C LEU A 88 0.35 30.89 -19.98
N ASP A 89 -0.08 29.98 -20.87
CA ASP A 89 0.55 29.67 -22.16
C ASP A 89 0.53 30.84 -23.16
N ASP A 90 -0.40 31.79 -23.00
CA ASP A 90 -0.43 32.98 -23.86
C ASP A 90 0.71 33.96 -23.57
N GLY A 91 1.55 33.70 -22.54
CA GLY A 91 2.77 34.44 -22.16
C GLY A 91 2.55 35.87 -21.66
N LYS A 92 1.43 36.50 -22.05
CA LYS A 92 1.05 37.88 -21.75
C LYS A 92 0.79 38.11 -20.28
N ALA A 93 0.21 37.13 -19.57
CA ALA A 93 -0.06 37.24 -18.14
C ALA A 93 1.25 37.26 -17.33
N LEU A 94 2.19 36.38 -17.68
CA LEU A 94 3.51 36.32 -17.06
C LEU A 94 4.35 37.55 -17.43
N ALA A 95 4.37 37.93 -18.71
CA ALA A 95 5.04 39.15 -19.16
C ALA A 95 4.50 40.38 -18.43
N LYS A 96 3.17 40.55 -18.34
CA LYS A 96 2.53 41.65 -17.59
C LYS A 96 2.85 41.64 -16.08
N ALA A 97 3.11 40.47 -15.49
CA ALA A 97 3.53 40.37 -14.10
C ALA A 97 5.00 40.77 -13.92
N LEU A 98 5.89 40.36 -14.83
CA LEU A 98 7.33 40.66 -14.82
C LEU A 98 7.64 42.10 -15.22
N ASP A 99 6.82 42.70 -16.09
CA ASP A 99 6.96 44.08 -16.58
C ASP A 99 6.61 45.12 -15.50
N ARG A 100 6.03 44.67 -14.38
CA ARG A 100 5.82 45.51 -13.20
C ARG A 100 7.07 45.43 -12.34
N PRO A 101 7.81 46.55 -12.12
CA PRO A 101 8.97 46.54 -11.25
C PRO A 101 8.56 46.03 -9.87
N ALA A 102 9.31 45.08 -9.33
CA ALA A 102 9.08 44.53 -8.01
C ALA A 102 9.11 45.68 -7.00
N ARG A 103 7.93 46.13 -6.56
CA ARG A 103 7.80 47.26 -5.64
C ARG A 103 8.34 46.82 -4.29
N ARG A 104 9.58 47.21 -4.01
CA ARG A 104 10.26 46.96 -2.75
C ARG A 104 9.41 47.56 -1.61
N GLY A 105 8.84 46.70 -0.76
CA GLY A 105 8.02 47.09 0.39
C GLY A 105 6.53 46.73 0.32
N LEU A 106 6.01 46.25 -0.81
CA LEU A 106 4.65 45.70 -0.88
C LEU A 106 4.67 44.17 -0.70
N LYS A 107 3.86 43.66 0.21
CA LYS A 107 3.65 42.20 0.38
C LYS A 107 3.04 41.64 -0.90
N ILE A 108 3.78 40.76 -1.58
CA ILE A 108 3.23 39.94 -2.65
C ILE A 108 2.42 38.83 -1.98
N VAL A 109 1.11 38.81 -2.23
CA VAL A 109 0.27 37.70 -1.80
C VAL A 109 0.54 36.54 -2.76
N PRO A 110 1.05 35.39 -2.28
CA PRO A 110 1.19 34.22 -3.13
C PRO A 110 -0.19 33.83 -3.66
N GLY A 111 -0.24 33.33 -4.90
CA GLY A 111 -1.42 32.66 -5.41
C GLY A 111 -1.80 31.47 -4.52
N LYS A 112 -3.03 30.97 -4.68
CA LYS A 112 -3.50 29.79 -3.95
C LYS A 112 -2.55 28.62 -4.21
N SER A 113 -2.05 27.95 -3.17
CA SER A 113 -1.20 26.77 -3.36
C SER A 113 -2.03 25.66 -3.98
N LEU A 114 -1.35 24.87 -4.82
CA LEU A 114 -1.78 23.52 -5.17
C LEU A 114 -1.71 22.64 -3.92
#